data_AF-A0A2L0NBI3-F1
#
_entry.id   AF-A0A2L0NBI3-F1
#
_cell.length_a   1.000
_cell.length_b   1.000
_cell.length_c   1.000
_cell.angle_alpha   90.00
_cell.angle_beta   90.00
_cell.angle_gamma   90.00
#
_symmetry.space_group_name_H-M   'P 1'
#
loop_
_entity.id
_entity.type
_entity.pdbx_description
1 polymer ?
#
loop_
_entity_poly.entity_id
_entity_poly.type
_entity_poly.pdbx_seq_one_letter_code
_entity_poly.pdbx_strand_id
1 'polypeptide(L)'
;MNRTTVGGPEIGGRRGAGGVVVLADPAGAGSGTVAPLLADALHPSVHLRADDFQRAVRRGYVPAHLPEAQRQNTTALAATAQAAFAFATGGYQVVVEAAVAPTALDAFRRESRTTGAALHYVVLRPAGESAEPGEPGGVPDRHTVDAAPVAPEAAAEAVLAGLSRRAFLLGW
;
A
#
# COMPACT_ATOMS: atom_id res chain seq x y z
N MET A 1 36.70 0.07 -7.32
CA MET A 1 35.85 0.90 -6.46
C MET A 1 35.07 1.85 -7.34
N ASN A 2 33.75 1.63 -7.48
CA ASN A 2 32.77 2.64 -7.90
C ASN A 2 31.39 2.17 -7.42
N ARG A 3 30.85 2.83 -6.39
CA ARG A 3 29.51 2.63 -5.84
C ARG A 3 28.63 3.75 -6.40
N THR A 4 27.74 3.40 -7.31
CA THR A 4 26.58 4.23 -7.68
C THR A 4 25.47 3.29 -8.16
N THR A 5 24.69 2.83 -7.19
CA THR A 5 23.30 2.34 -7.27
C THR A 5 22.80 1.81 -8.63
N VAL A 6 23.07 0.54 -8.90
CA VAL A 6 22.16 -0.33 -9.66
C VAL A 6 21.51 -1.23 -8.61
N GLY A 7 20.22 -1.05 -8.34
CA GLY A 7 19.46 -1.78 -7.32
C GLY A 7 19.04 -0.91 -6.13
N GLY A 8 17.89 -0.23 -6.26
CA GLY A 8 17.20 0.42 -5.14
C GLY A 8 16.76 -0.57 -4.05
N PRO A 9 16.25 -0.09 -2.91
CA PRO A 9 15.79 -0.94 -1.83
C PRO A 9 14.70 -1.93 -2.26
N GLU A 10 14.81 -3.17 -1.79
CA GLU A 10 13.79 -4.22 -1.93
C GLU A 10 12.93 -4.29 -0.66
N ILE A 11 11.62 -4.42 -0.84
CA ILE A 11 10.62 -4.54 0.23
C ILE A 11 10.29 -6.02 0.53
N GLY A 12 10.69 -6.89 -0.37
CA GLY A 12 10.67 -8.34 -0.27
C GLY A 12 11.31 -8.91 1.00
N GLY A 13 10.78 -10.04 1.48
CA GLY A 13 11.39 -10.81 2.57
C GLY A 13 12.77 -11.38 2.21
N ARG A 14 13.46 -12.00 3.20
CA ARG A 14 14.81 -12.61 3.04
C ARG A 14 14.80 -13.77 2.02
N ARG A 15 14.75 -13.50 0.71
CA ARG A 15 15.00 -14.46 -0.40
C ARG A 15 14.91 -13.85 -1.81
N GLY A 16 14.83 -12.53 -1.99
CA GLY A 16 14.70 -11.91 -3.32
C GLY A 16 13.32 -12.08 -3.96
N ALA A 17 12.31 -12.50 -3.18
CA ALA A 17 10.91 -12.46 -3.60
C ALA A 17 10.40 -11.02 -3.43
N GLY A 18 9.61 -10.51 -4.38
CA GLY A 18 9.05 -9.16 -4.32
C GLY A 18 8.13 -8.94 -3.12
N GLY A 19 7.74 -7.68 -2.91
CA GLY A 19 6.87 -7.28 -1.80
C GLY A 19 5.76 -6.35 -2.26
N VAL A 20 4.66 -6.33 -1.53
CA VAL A 20 3.52 -5.43 -1.77
C VAL A 20 3.40 -4.45 -0.60
N VAL A 21 3.36 -3.16 -0.91
CA VAL A 21 3.03 -2.08 0.02
C VAL A 21 1.68 -1.51 -0.37
N VAL A 22 0.70 -1.62 0.51
CA VAL A 22 -0.59 -0.96 0.35
C VAL A 22 -0.54 0.37 1.09
N LEU A 23 -0.57 1.45 0.32
CA LEU A 23 -0.66 2.82 0.82
C LEU A 23 -2.12 3.22 0.90
N ALA A 24 -2.66 3.19 2.11
CA ALA A 24 -4.01 3.63 2.41
C ALA A 24 -4.04 5.13 2.67
N ASP A 25 -4.92 5.81 1.96
CA ASP A 25 -5.15 7.25 2.12
C ASP A 25 -6.65 7.54 2.21
N PRO A 26 -7.25 7.27 3.38
CA PRO A 26 -8.69 7.44 3.57
C PRO A 26 -9.15 8.90 3.51
N ALA A 27 -8.25 9.87 3.73
CA ALA A 27 -8.57 11.29 3.79
C ALA A 27 -8.18 12.08 2.54
N GLY A 28 -7.58 11.43 1.52
CA GLY A 28 -7.02 12.14 0.37
C GLY A 28 -5.82 13.03 0.73
N ALA A 29 -5.08 12.64 1.78
CA ALA A 29 -3.94 13.32 2.36
C ALA A 29 -2.71 13.39 1.43
N GLY A 30 -2.71 12.72 0.27
CA GLY A 30 -1.69 12.93 -0.77
C GLY A 30 -1.06 11.66 -1.34
N SER A 31 -1.70 10.49 -1.20
CA SER A 31 -1.21 9.23 -1.76
C SER A 31 -0.91 9.28 -3.25
N GLY A 32 -1.69 10.05 -4.03
CA GLY A 32 -1.43 10.26 -5.46
C GLY A 32 -0.11 10.96 -5.78
N THR A 33 0.56 11.55 -4.78
CA THR A 33 1.91 12.13 -4.92
C THR A 33 2.97 11.28 -4.21
N VAL A 34 2.65 10.69 -3.06
CA VAL A 34 3.59 9.84 -2.29
C VAL A 34 3.81 8.47 -2.95
N ALA A 35 2.77 7.85 -3.50
CA ALA A 35 2.87 6.52 -4.11
C ALA A 35 3.80 6.46 -5.34
N PRO A 36 3.74 7.42 -6.29
CA PRO A 36 4.70 7.48 -7.39
C PRO A 36 6.15 7.68 -6.90
N LEU A 37 6.38 8.61 -5.96
CA LEU A 37 7.71 8.85 -5.40
C LEU A 37 8.27 7.61 -4.69
N LEU A 38 7.42 6.88 -3.97
CA LEU A 38 7.79 5.63 -3.34
C LEU A 38 8.14 4.56 -4.39
N ALA A 39 7.36 4.44 -5.46
CA ALA A 39 7.63 3.50 -6.53
C ALA A 39 8.93 3.83 -7.28
N ASP A 40 9.22 5.10 -7.56
CA ASP A 40 10.43 5.55 -8.24
C ASP A 40 11.71 5.27 -7.43
N ALA A 41 11.60 5.24 -6.09
CA ALA A 41 12.71 4.92 -5.20
C ALA A 41 13.02 3.41 -5.11
N LEU A 42 12.12 2.55 -5.57
CA LEU A 42 12.21 1.09 -5.48
C LEU A 42 12.71 0.47 -6.79
N HIS A 43 13.28 -0.74 -6.72
CA HIS A 43 13.73 -1.44 -7.93
C HIS A 43 13.69 -2.97 -7.80
N PRO A 44 13.21 -3.71 -8.82
CA PRO A 44 12.32 -3.24 -9.87
C PRO A 44 10.93 -2.93 -9.28
N SER A 45 10.27 -1.85 -9.69
CA SER A 45 9.05 -1.38 -9.03
C SER A 45 7.83 -1.33 -9.94
N VAL A 46 6.64 -1.40 -9.33
CA VAL A 46 5.34 -1.24 -9.98
C VAL A 46 4.45 -0.38 -9.10
N HIS A 47 3.79 0.62 -9.71
CA HIS A 47 2.74 1.41 -9.06
C HIS A 47 1.38 0.98 -9.60
N LEU A 48 0.47 0.58 -8.71
CA LEU A 48 -0.92 0.24 -9.04
C LEU A 48 -1.87 1.16 -8.30
N ARG A 49 -2.87 1.69 -9.00
CA ARG A 49 -3.96 2.45 -8.39
C ARG A 49 -5.22 1.61 -8.37
N ALA A 50 -5.79 1.36 -7.19
CA ALA A 50 -7.01 0.56 -7.07
C ALA A 50 -8.19 1.15 -7.87
N ASP A 51 -8.21 2.48 -8.02
CA ASP A 51 -9.20 3.19 -8.82
C ASP A 51 -9.14 2.85 -10.32
N ASP A 52 -7.98 2.47 -10.85
CA ASP A 52 -7.87 2.08 -12.26
C ASP A 52 -8.64 0.78 -12.53
N PHE A 53 -8.64 -0.14 -11.57
CA PHE A 53 -9.42 -1.38 -11.65
C PHE A 53 -10.92 -1.12 -11.57
N GLN A 54 -11.35 -0.10 -10.82
CA GLN A 54 -12.74 0.34 -10.81
C GLN A 54 -13.13 0.98 -12.15
N ARG A 55 -12.28 1.86 -12.69
CA ARG A 55 -12.47 2.53 -13.99
C ARG A 55 -12.43 1.58 -15.18
N ALA A 56 -11.84 0.39 -15.02
CA ALA A 56 -11.85 -0.65 -16.04
C ALA A 56 -13.26 -1.19 -16.33
N VAL A 57 -14.21 -1.04 -15.39
CA VAL A 57 -15.62 -1.36 -15.63
C VAL A 57 -16.24 -0.29 -16.53
N ARG A 58 -16.53 -0.64 -17.78
CA ARG A 58 -17.05 0.32 -18.79
C ARG A 58 -18.57 0.39 -18.83
N ARG A 59 -19.24 -0.76 -18.91
CA ARG A 59 -20.71 -0.86 -18.97
C ARG A 59 -21.23 -1.38 -17.64
N GLY A 60 -22.23 -0.72 -17.08
CA GLY A 60 -22.76 -1.06 -15.75
C GLY A 60 -21.90 -0.58 -14.60
N TYR A 61 -21.06 0.44 -14.81
CA TYR A 61 -20.31 1.09 -13.74
C TYR A 61 -21.27 1.73 -12.75
N VAL A 62 -21.08 1.42 -11.47
CA VAL A 62 -21.76 2.07 -10.35
C VAL A 62 -20.74 2.93 -9.61
N PRO A 63 -21.03 4.21 -9.32
CA PRO A 63 -20.16 5.05 -8.49
C PRO A 63 -19.79 4.39 -7.17
N ALA A 64 -18.49 4.38 -6.84
CA ALA A 64 -17.94 3.55 -5.76
C ALA A 64 -18.48 3.87 -4.35
N HIS A 65 -18.99 5.08 -4.12
CA HIS A 65 -19.57 5.48 -2.83
C HIS A 65 -21.01 4.97 -2.62
N LEU A 66 -21.63 4.41 -3.65
CA LEU A 66 -23.00 3.90 -3.56
C LEU A 66 -23.02 2.48 -2.99
N PRO A 67 -24.02 2.11 -2.17
CA PRO A 67 -24.16 0.76 -1.62
C PRO A 67 -24.20 -0.33 -2.70
N GLU A 68 -24.82 -0.05 -3.85
CA GLU A 68 -24.94 -0.97 -4.98
C GLU A 68 -23.58 -1.30 -5.61
N ALA A 69 -22.57 -0.45 -5.40
CA ALA A 69 -21.21 -0.68 -5.86
C ALA A 69 -20.46 -1.74 -5.03
N GLN A 70 -21.02 -2.25 -3.92
CA GLN A 70 -20.31 -3.15 -3.02
C GLN A 70 -19.68 -4.36 -3.74
N ARG A 71 -20.42 -5.02 -4.63
CA ARG A 71 -19.91 -6.13 -5.43
C ARG A 71 -18.81 -5.67 -6.38
N GLN A 72 -18.99 -4.52 -7.03
CA GLN A 72 -18.01 -3.95 -7.95
C GLN A 72 -16.71 -3.60 -7.22
N ASN A 73 -16.79 -2.87 -6.10
CA ASN A 73 -15.67 -2.45 -5.28
C ASN A 73 -14.89 -3.65 -4.75
N THR A 74 -15.59 -4.64 -4.21
CA THR A 74 -14.97 -5.89 -3.71
C THR A 74 -14.25 -6.63 -4.84
N THR A 75 -14.87 -6.69 -6.02
CA THR A 75 -14.28 -7.36 -7.20
C THR A 75 -13.03 -6.62 -7.70
N ALA A 76 -13.11 -5.29 -7.83
CA ALA A 76 -11.99 -4.46 -8.28
C ALA A 76 -10.82 -4.51 -7.30
N LEU A 77 -11.11 -4.52 -6.00
CA LEU A 77 -10.09 -4.64 -4.96
C LEU A 77 -9.42 -6.01 -4.97
N ALA A 78 -10.18 -7.09 -5.15
CA ALA A 78 -9.63 -8.43 -5.30
C ALA A 78 -8.73 -8.56 -6.54
N ALA A 79 -9.16 -7.99 -7.68
CA ALA A 79 -8.35 -7.94 -8.90
C ALA A 79 -7.06 -7.14 -8.70
N THR A 80 -7.12 -6.01 -7.99
CA THR A 80 -5.95 -5.21 -7.62
C THR A 80 -4.97 -6.02 -6.79
N ALA A 81 -5.44 -6.74 -5.77
CA ALA A 81 -4.62 -7.61 -4.94
C ALA A 81 -3.94 -8.70 -5.78
N GLN A 82 -4.70 -9.42 -6.60
CA GLN A 82 -4.15 -10.46 -7.47
C GLN A 82 -3.07 -9.94 -8.42
N ALA A 83 -3.30 -8.78 -9.04
CA ALA A 83 -2.31 -8.15 -9.90
C ALA A 83 -1.04 -7.78 -9.11
N ALA A 84 -1.20 -7.19 -7.93
CA ALA A 84 -0.06 -6.81 -7.08
C ALA A 84 0.78 -8.03 -6.69
N PHE A 85 0.14 -9.12 -6.26
CA PHE A 85 0.87 -10.32 -5.88
C PHE A 85 1.47 -11.07 -7.08
N ALA A 86 0.86 -11.00 -8.27
CA ALA A 86 1.46 -11.53 -9.50
C ALA A 86 2.76 -10.80 -9.88
N PHE A 87 2.81 -9.48 -9.71
CA PHE A 87 4.06 -8.72 -9.89
C PHE A 87 5.08 -9.05 -8.80
N ALA A 88 4.65 -9.15 -7.54
CA ALA A 88 5.53 -9.47 -6.42
C ALA A 88 6.17 -10.86 -6.54
N THR A 89 5.43 -11.89 -6.97
CA THR A 89 6.00 -13.22 -7.24
C THR A 89 6.97 -13.21 -8.42
N GLY A 90 6.82 -12.26 -9.34
CA GLY A 90 7.78 -11.96 -10.41
C GLY A 90 9.03 -11.19 -9.95
N GLY A 91 9.15 -10.85 -8.66
CA GLY A 91 10.30 -10.14 -8.09
C GLY A 91 10.17 -8.61 -8.01
N TYR A 92 9.01 -8.05 -8.37
CA TYR A 92 8.77 -6.61 -8.32
C TYR A 92 8.39 -6.12 -6.92
N GLN A 93 8.75 -4.88 -6.64
CA GLN A 93 8.34 -4.12 -5.46
C GLN A 93 7.09 -3.32 -5.82
N VAL A 94 5.94 -3.72 -5.31
CA VAL A 94 4.65 -3.20 -5.73
C VAL A 94 4.12 -2.19 -4.72
N VAL A 95 3.83 -0.98 -5.16
CA VAL A 95 3.15 0.06 -4.39
C VAL A 95 1.70 0.13 -4.88
N VAL A 96 0.75 -0.12 -3.98
CA VAL A 96 -0.68 -0.05 -4.26
C VAL A 96 -1.26 1.18 -3.58
N GLU A 97 -1.70 2.14 -4.38
CA GLU A 97 -2.44 3.31 -3.94
C GLU A 97 -3.93 2.96 -3.86
N ALA A 98 -4.52 3.05 -2.66
CA ALA A 98 -5.92 2.72 -2.49
C ALA A 98 -6.59 3.49 -1.34
N ALA A 99 -7.80 4.00 -1.57
CA ALA A 99 -8.66 4.51 -0.50
C ALA A 99 -9.35 3.32 0.21
N VAL A 100 -8.56 2.55 0.98
CA VAL A 100 -8.99 1.23 1.51
C VAL A 100 -8.94 1.22 3.03
N ALA A 101 -10.11 0.98 3.64
CA ALA A 101 -10.23 0.70 5.06
C ALA A 101 -9.55 -0.63 5.44
N PRO A 102 -9.00 -0.77 6.66
CA PRO A 102 -8.29 -1.98 7.09
C PRO A 102 -9.07 -3.30 6.93
N THR A 103 -10.41 -3.26 7.05
CA THR A 103 -11.30 -4.42 6.88
C THR A 103 -11.37 -4.93 5.45
N ALA A 104 -11.06 -4.09 4.45
CA ALA A 104 -11.08 -4.46 3.04
C ALA A 104 -9.74 -5.10 2.58
N LEU A 105 -8.75 -5.24 3.47
CA LEU A 105 -7.45 -5.87 3.17
C LEU A 105 -7.47 -7.41 3.09
N ASP A 106 -8.61 -8.05 3.35
CA ASP A 106 -8.67 -9.51 3.41
C ASP A 106 -8.25 -10.18 2.08
N ALA A 107 -8.54 -9.54 0.94
CA ALA A 107 -8.04 -9.99 -0.35
C ALA A 107 -6.49 -9.99 -0.40
N PHE A 108 -5.84 -8.90 0.05
CA PHE A 108 -4.38 -8.81 0.08
C PHE A 108 -3.76 -9.80 1.07
N ARG A 109 -4.39 -9.97 2.24
CA ARG A 109 -3.95 -10.94 3.25
C ARG A 109 -3.99 -12.36 2.71
N ARG A 110 -5.06 -12.73 2.02
CA ARG A 110 -5.21 -14.05 1.39
C ARG A 110 -4.09 -14.29 0.38
N GLU A 111 -3.89 -13.35 -0.54
CA GLU A 111 -2.86 -13.48 -1.59
C GLU A 111 -1.43 -13.53 -1.01
N SER A 112 -1.15 -12.75 0.03
CA SER A 112 0.13 -12.81 0.76
C SER A 112 0.40 -14.20 1.34
N ARG A 113 -0.60 -14.82 2.00
CA ARG A 113 -0.44 -16.18 2.54
C ARG A 113 -0.27 -17.22 1.44
N THR A 114 -0.98 -17.07 0.32
CA THR A 114 -0.92 -18.01 -0.80
C THR A 114 0.43 -17.94 -1.53
N THR A 115 0.97 -16.74 -1.72
CA THR A 115 2.21 -16.53 -2.48
C THR A 115 3.47 -16.55 -1.61
N GLY A 116 3.34 -16.31 -0.31
CA GLY A 116 4.46 -16.08 0.61
C GLY A 116 5.15 -14.73 0.43
N ALA A 117 4.64 -13.85 -0.44
CA ALA A 117 5.18 -12.51 -0.64
C ALA A 117 4.84 -11.58 0.54
N ALA A 118 5.77 -10.68 0.85
CA ALA A 118 5.61 -9.75 1.96
C ALA A 118 4.48 -8.76 1.69
N LEU A 119 3.63 -8.52 2.69
CA LEU A 119 2.59 -7.49 2.66
C LEU A 119 2.86 -6.46 3.75
N HIS A 120 2.96 -5.21 3.32
CA HIS A 120 3.08 -4.04 4.20
C HIS A 120 1.85 -3.17 4.02
N TYR A 121 1.28 -2.70 5.12
CA TYR A 121 0.14 -1.78 5.11
C TYR A 121 0.57 -0.48 5.80
N VAL A 122 0.39 0.63 5.09
CA VAL A 122 0.80 1.96 5.53
C VAL A 122 -0.39 2.88 5.38
N VAL A 123 -0.82 3.48 6.48
CA VAL A 123 -1.87 4.52 6.47
C VAL A 123 -1.20 5.89 6.47
N LEU A 124 -1.54 6.72 5.47
CA LEU A 124 -1.24 8.14 5.47
C LEU A 124 -2.30 8.88 6.28
N ARG A 125 -1.87 9.65 7.28
CA ARG A 125 -2.74 10.55 8.05
C ARG A 125 -2.45 12.00 7.70
N PRO A 126 -3.46 12.86 7.51
CA PRO A 126 -3.24 14.28 7.32
C PRO A 126 -2.68 14.93 8.59
N ALA A 127 -1.89 15.98 8.39
CA ALA A 127 -1.24 16.70 9.46
C ALA A 127 -2.25 17.34 10.43
N GLY A 128 -2.15 17.01 11.72
CA GLY A 128 -2.92 17.66 12.79
C GLY A 128 -4.19 16.94 13.23
N GLU A 129 -4.53 15.79 12.62
CA GLU A 129 -5.57 14.90 13.16
C GLU A 129 -4.95 14.08 14.29
N SER A 130 -4.96 14.66 15.50
CA SER A 130 -4.63 13.93 16.73
C SER A 130 -5.53 12.70 16.81
N ALA A 131 -4.96 11.54 17.17
CA ALA A 131 -5.75 10.36 17.45
C ALA A 131 -6.86 10.69 18.44
N GLU A 132 -8.12 10.62 18.00
CA GLU A 132 -9.27 10.51 18.90
C GLU A 132 -8.97 9.38 19.90
N PRO A 133 -9.08 9.59 21.22
CA PRO A 133 -8.65 8.63 22.21
C PRO A 133 -9.55 7.38 22.19
N GLY A 134 -9.08 6.36 21.46
CA GLY A 134 -9.26 4.92 21.66
C GLY A 134 -10.67 4.37 21.88
N GLU A 135 -11.08 3.45 21.00
CA GLU A 135 -11.77 2.25 21.51
C GLU A 135 -10.80 1.52 22.48
N PRO A 136 -11.24 1.17 23.69
CA PRO A 136 -10.36 0.63 24.72
C PRO A 136 -9.97 -0.82 24.37
N GLY A 137 -8.79 -0.97 23.75
CA GLY A 137 -8.20 -2.26 23.36
C GLY A 137 -7.12 -2.19 22.27
N GLY A 138 -6.92 -1.04 21.61
CA GLY A 138 -5.95 -0.89 20.53
C GLY A 138 -4.49 -0.88 20.98
N VAL A 139 -3.73 -1.91 20.63
CA VAL A 139 -2.25 -1.92 20.67
C VAL A 139 -1.72 -0.73 19.87
N PRO A 140 -0.69 0.02 20.32
CA PRO A 140 -0.10 1.12 19.55
C PRO A 140 0.29 0.62 18.15
N ASP A 141 -0.38 1.17 17.12
CA ASP A 141 -0.42 0.54 15.81
C ASP A 141 0.88 0.83 15.04
N ARG A 142 1.76 -0.18 15.06
CA ARG A 142 3.08 -0.24 14.41
C ARG A 142 3.04 0.06 12.90
N HIS A 143 1.84 0.21 12.33
CA HIS A 143 1.48 0.38 10.92
C HIS A 143 1.13 1.82 10.49
N THR A 144 1.24 2.80 11.40
CA THR A 144 0.86 4.19 11.11
C THR A 144 2.10 5.06 10.83
N VAL A 145 2.10 5.77 9.70
CA VAL A 145 3.03 6.88 9.45
C VAL A 145 2.28 8.19 9.70
N ASP A 146 2.75 8.96 10.66
CA ASP A 146 2.22 10.30 10.93
C ASP A 146 2.74 11.26 9.85
N ALA A 147 1.94 11.49 8.82
CA ALA A 147 2.25 12.50 7.82
C ALA A 147 1.73 13.85 8.35
N ALA A 148 2.54 14.47 9.22
CA ALA A 148 2.50 15.92 9.43
C ALA A 148 2.70 16.66 8.08
N PRO A 149 2.80 18.00 7.92
CA PRO A 149 2.87 18.61 6.60
C PRO A 149 4.28 18.37 6.05
N VAL A 150 4.52 17.15 5.65
CA VAL A 150 5.77 16.63 5.15
C VAL A 150 5.60 16.75 3.65
N ALA A 151 6.46 17.52 3.03
CA ALA A 151 6.61 17.50 1.59
C ALA A 151 6.59 16.03 1.12
N PRO A 152 5.86 15.69 0.05
CA PRO A 152 5.56 14.30 -0.33
C PRO A 152 6.82 13.41 -0.42
N GLU A 153 7.98 14.02 -0.71
CA GLU A 153 9.30 13.39 -0.67
C GLU A 153 9.66 12.86 0.72
N ALA A 154 9.50 13.65 1.78
CA ALA A 154 9.85 13.23 3.13
C ALA A 154 8.81 12.24 3.72
N ALA A 155 7.57 12.22 3.23
CA ALA A 155 6.62 11.15 3.54
C ALA A 155 7.06 9.82 2.89
N ALA A 156 7.50 9.85 1.63
CA ALA A 156 8.08 8.67 0.97
C ALA A 156 9.34 8.18 1.70
N GLU A 157 10.24 9.08 2.10
CA GLU A 157 11.43 8.73 2.90
C GLU A 157 11.06 8.09 4.25
N ALA A 158 10.05 8.61 4.96
CA ALA A 158 9.59 8.05 6.22
C ALA A 158 9.03 6.63 6.04
N VAL A 159 8.27 6.39 4.97
CA VAL A 159 7.78 5.05 4.62
C VAL A 159 8.94 4.10 4.35
N LEU A 160 9.90 4.49 3.49
CA LEU A 160 11.09 3.69 3.20
C LEU A 160 11.92 3.38 4.46
N ALA A 161 12.11 4.36 5.33
CA ALA A 161 12.82 4.21 6.58
C ALA A 161 12.14 3.22 7.54
N GLY A 162 10.80 3.20 7.59
CA GLY A 162 10.07 2.26 8.43
C GLY A 162 9.94 0.86 7.81
N LEU A 163 9.84 0.74 6.47
CA LEU A 163 9.92 -0.55 5.77
C LEU A 163 11.26 -1.24 6.03
N SER A 164 12.36 -0.49 5.97
CA SER A 164 13.72 -0.97 6.25
C SER A 164 13.89 -1.49 7.68
N ARG A 165 13.16 -0.91 8.64
CA ARG A 165 13.15 -1.32 10.05
C ARG A 165 12.11 -2.39 10.37
N ARG A 166 11.39 -2.91 9.36
CA ARG A 166 10.25 -3.83 9.53
C ARG A 166 9.16 -3.28 10.46
N ALA A 167 9.03 -1.96 10.53
CA ALA A 167 8.04 -1.32 11.39
C ALA A 167 6.62 -1.64 10.88
N PHE A 168 6.42 -1.60 9.56
CA PHE A 168 5.11 -1.76 8.92
C PHE A 168 4.76 -3.20 8.49
N LEU A 169 5.49 -4.20 9.00
CA LEU A 169 5.18 -5.61 8.70
C LEU A 169 3.91 -6.03 9.43
N LEU A 170 2.85 -6.35 8.68
CA LEU A 170 1.82 -7.25 9.19
C LEU A 170 2.47 -8.64 9.33
N GLY A 171 3.17 -8.85 10.45
CA GLY A 171 3.83 -10.10 10.76
C GLY A 171 2.83 -11.16 11.16
N TRP A 172 2.73 -12.23 10.39
CA TRP A 172 2.13 -13.50 10.78
C TRP A 172 2.95 -14.64 10.17
#